data_AF-U2U2B3-F1
#
_entry.id   AF-U2U2B3-F1
#
_cell.length_a   1.000
_cell.length_b   1.000
_cell.length_c   1.000
_cell.angle_alpha   90.00
_cell.angle_beta   90.00
_cell.angle_gamma   90.00
#
_symmetry.space_group_name_H-M   'P 1'
#
loop_
_entity.id
_entity.type
_entity.pdbx_description
1 polymer ?
#
loop_
_entity_poly.entity_id
_entity_poly.type
_entity_poly.pdbx_seq_one_letter_code
_entity_poly.pdbx_strand_id
1 'polypeptide(L)'
;MHPLVTASLSIPQACADVCVDGSTIREVNDLLPSADVLISDYSSVVYEAALLNIPTLYFAYDLESYMASRSLYQPFKDFVSGKIVTSCSELLQALANEDYDQERLKSFRQKNFAHLKGGACDRIIDAVIKPTLH
;
A
#
# COMPACT_ATOMS: atom_id res chain seq x y z
N MET A 1 11.57 1.08 3.79
CA MET A 1 11.43 2.53 3.48
C MET A 1 11.56 2.75 1.98
N HIS A 2 11.03 3.86 1.46
CA HIS A 2 11.21 4.22 0.04
C HIS A 2 12.72 4.34 -0.29
N PRO A 3 13.21 3.88 -1.46
CA PRO A 3 14.64 3.90 -1.82
C PRO A 3 15.32 5.29 -1.80
N LEU A 4 14.52 6.36 -1.82
CA LEU A 4 14.99 7.75 -1.72
C LEU A 4 15.22 8.22 -0.28
N VAL A 5 14.79 7.46 0.72
CA VAL A 5 15.14 7.74 2.12
C VAL A 5 16.53 7.17 2.38
N THR A 6 17.52 8.02 2.23
CA THR A 6 18.96 7.71 2.42
C THR A 6 19.40 7.73 3.89
N ALA A 7 18.50 8.11 4.81
CA ALA A 7 18.78 8.09 6.24
C ALA A 7 18.70 6.65 6.76
N SER A 8 19.80 6.18 7.37
CA SER A 8 19.81 4.90 8.09
C SER A 8 18.86 4.99 9.29
N LEU A 9 17.87 4.10 9.35
CA LEU A 9 17.04 3.92 10.53
C LEU A 9 17.89 3.34 11.66
N SER A 10 17.97 4.05 12.79
CA SER A 10 18.51 3.50 14.03
C SER A 10 17.34 3.00 14.86
N ILE A 11 17.10 1.68 14.85
CA ILE A 11 16.10 1.06 15.72
C ILE A 11 16.67 1.03 17.13
N PRO A 12 16.03 1.69 18.13
CA PRO A 12 16.49 1.62 19.51
C PRO A 12 16.51 0.17 20.00
N GLN A 13 17.52 -0.20 20.78
CA GLN A 13 17.67 -1.58 21.27
C GLN A 13 16.45 -2.05 22.08
N ALA A 14 15.75 -1.13 22.76
CA ALA A 14 14.50 -1.39 23.47
C ALA A 14 13.34 -1.87 22.57
N CYS A 15 13.45 -1.70 21.25
CA CYS A 15 12.44 -2.07 20.27
C CYS A 15 12.90 -3.23 19.36
N ALA A 16 14.08 -3.82 19.60
CA ALA A 16 14.66 -4.82 18.69
C ALA A 16 13.78 -6.07 18.51
N ASP A 17 12.96 -6.42 19.52
CA ASP A 17 12.08 -7.58 19.49
C ASP A 17 10.74 -7.32 18.78
N VAL A 18 10.40 -6.05 18.50
CA VAL A 18 9.09 -5.64 17.96
C VAL A 18 9.19 -4.80 16.68
N CYS A 19 10.39 -4.33 16.33
CA CYS A 19 10.66 -3.54 15.14
C CYS A 19 11.78 -4.20 14.34
N VAL A 20 11.47 -4.57 13.10
CA VAL A 20 12.43 -5.14 12.15
C VAL A 20 12.59 -4.18 10.97
N ASP A 21 13.83 -3.89 10.59
CA ASP A 21 14.09 -3.13 9.37
C ASP A 21 13.98 -4.03 8.14
N GLY A 22 12.87 -3.90 7.41
CA GLY A 22 12.65 -4.60 6.13
C GLY A 22 13.23 -3.86 4.91
N SER A 23 13.96 -2.75 5.06
CA SER A 23 14.43 -1.94 3.93
C SER A 23 15.40 -2.66 2.99
N THR A 24 16.08 -3.71 3.47
CA THR A 24 16.98 -4.53 2.68
C THR A 24 16.27 -5.66 1.92
N ILE A 25 14.97 -5.86 2.18
CA ILE A 25 14.17 -6.88 1.51
C ILE A 25 13.78 -6.36 0.14
N ARG A 26 14.16 -7.10 -0.89
CA ARG A 26 14.10 -6.65 -2.29
C ARG A 26 12.65 -6.57 -2.79
N GLU A 27 11.82 -7.54 -2.41
CA GLU A 27 10.45 -7.67 -2.88
C GLU A 27 9.48 -7.49 -1.72
N VAL A 28 8.76 -6.37 -1.71
CA VAL A 28 7.73 -6.09 -0.69
C VAL A 28 6.60 -7.14 -0.71
N ASN A 29 6.40 -7.78 -1.86
CA ASN A 29 5.40 -8.83 -2.07
C ASN A 29 5.70 -10.10 -1.26
N ASP A 30 6.93 -10.31 -0.80
CA ASP A 30 7.28 -11.43 0.08
C ASP A 30 6.87 -11.15 1.54
N LEU A 31 6.74 -9.86 1.91
CA LEU A 31 6.37 -9.43 3.25
C LEU A 31 4.85 -9.33 3.45
N LEU A 32 4.14 -8.85 2.43
CA LEU A 32 2.71 -8.58 2.53
C LEU A 32 1.87 -9.78 3.01
N PRO A 33 2.11 -11.04 2.58
CA PRO A 33 1.32 -12.18 3.07
C PRO A 33 1.42 -12.45 4.57
N SER A 34 2.44 -11.90 5.25
CA SER A 34 2.63 -12.03 6.70
C SER A 34 2.10 -10.83 7.48
N ALA A 35 1.51 -9.83 6.82
CA ALA A 35 1.04 -8.60 7.45
C ALA A 35 -0.47 -8.63 7.70
N ASP A 36 -0.87 -8.29 8.93
CA ASP A 36 -2.28 -8.13 9.30
C ASP A 36 -2.83 -6.75 8.87
N VAL A 37 -1.99 -5.72 8.90
CA VAL A 37 -2.33 -4.33 8.59
C VAL A 37 -1.15 -3.67 7.88
N LEU A 38 -1.44 -2.91 6.83
CA LEU A 38 -0.46 -2.03 6.18
C LEU A 38 -0.63 -0.59 6.67
N ILE A 39 0.46 0.08 7.04
CA ILE A 39 0.49 1.53 7.22
C ILE A 39 1.28 2.13 6.06
N SER A 40 0.65 3.02 5.29
CA SER A 40 1.25 3.61 4.10
C SER A 40 0.75 5.04 3.91
N ASP A 41 1.43 5.83 3.09
CA ASP A 41 1.07 7.21 2.73
C ASP A 41 0.50 7.26 1.30
N TYR A 42 1.34 7.53 0.30
CA TYR A 42 1.01 7.71 -1.11
C TYR A 42 1.61 6.61 -2.00
N SER A 43 2.14 5.54 -1.41
CA SER A 43 2.73 4.40 -2.13
C SER A 43 1.68 3.59 -2.89
N SER A 44 2.07 3.04 -4.05
CA SER A 44 1.22 2.14 -4.83
C SER A 44 1.03 0.76 -4.18
N VAL A 45 1.87 0.40 -3.19
CA VAL A 45 1.80 -0.90 -2.47
C VAL A 45 0.42 -1.21 -1.87
N VAL A 46 -0.40 -0.18 -1.70
CA VAL A 46 -1.79 -0.26 -1.25
C VAL A 46 -2.69 -1.06 -2.21
N TYR A 47 -2.34 -1.15 -3.50
CA TYR A 47 -3.07 -1.98 -4.46
C TYR A 47 -2.78 -3.46 -4.21
N GLU A 48 -1.53 -3.84 -3.99
CA GLU A 48 -1.11 -5.20 -3.66
C GLU A 48 -1.70 -5.63 -2.31
N ALA A 49 -1.68 -4.76 -1.29
CA ALA A 49 -2.33 -5.02 -0.01
C ALA A 49 -3.85 -5.24 -0.19
N ALA A 50 -4.53 -4.39 -0.95
CA ALA A 50 -5.96 -4.55 -1.22
C ALA A 50 -6.27 -5.82 -2.02
N LEU A 51 -5.38 -6.25 -2.92
CA LEU A 51 -5.51 -7.52 -3.64
C LEU A 51 -5.52 -8.71 -2.67
N LEU A 52 -4.62 -8.68 -1.69
CA LEU A 52 -4.51 -9.69 -0.63
C LEU A 52 -5.54 -9.54 0.49
N ASN A 53 -6.45 -8.56 0.38
CA ASN A 53 -7.45 -8.23 1.39
C ASN A 53 -6.84 -7.82 2.75
N ILE A 54 -5.69 -7.15 2.70
CA ILE A 54 -5.01 -6.59 3.87
C ILE A 54 -5.53 -5.16 4.09
N PRO A 55 -6.09 -4.83 5.27
CA PRO A 55 -6.52 -3.48 5.59
C PRO A 55 -5.35 -2.49 5.59
N THR A 56 -5.59 -1.27 5.12
CA THR A 56 -4.57 -0.22 5.02
C THR A 56 -4.98 1.03 5.81
N LEU A 57 -4.09 1.49 6.70
CA LEU A 57 -4.16 2.81 7.33
C LEU A 57 -3.31 3.80 6.55
N TYR A 58 -3.95 4.88 6.09
CA TYR A 58 -3.31 5.92 5.29
C TYR A 58 -2.82 7.05 6.19
N PHE A 59 -1.52 7.09 6.49
CA PHE A 59 -0.92 8.15 7.32
C PHE A 59 -0.52 9.36 6.48
N ALA A 60 -1.50 10.23 6.21
CA ALA A 60 -1.38 11.36 5.30
C ALA A 60 -1.18 12.69 6.06
N TYR A 61 -0.08 12.80 6.81
CA TYR A 61 0.21 13.94 7.69
C TYR A 61 0.40 15.27 6.96
N ASP A 62 0.79 15.23 5.68
CA ASP A 62 1.07 16.40 4.84
C ASP A 62 0.12 16.52 3.63
N LEU A 63 -1.07 15.91 3.72
CA LEU A 63 -2.03 15.82 2.62
C LEU A 63 -2.32 17.15 1.92
N GLU A 64 -2.50 18.23 2.68
CA GLU A 64 -2.76 19.56 2.12
C GLU A 64 -1.59 20.07 1.27
N SER A 65 -0.37 19.91 1.76
CA SER A 65 0.85 20.30 1.04
C SER A 65 1.10 19.40 -0.17
N TYR A 66 0.83 18.10 -0.04
CA TYR A 66 0.91 17.14 -1.13
C TYR A 66 -0.08 17.48 -2.27
N MET A 67 -1.33 17.81 -1.92
CA MET A 67 -2.36 18.23 -2.89
C MET A 67 -2.08 19.58 -3.55
N ALA A 68 -1.45 20.51 -2.84
CA ALA A 68 -1.08 21.81 -3.41
C ALA A 68 0.07 21.70 -4.43
N SER A 69 1.01 20.77 -4.21
CA SER A 69 2.18 20.58 -5.08
C SER A 69 1.91 19.69 -6.29
N ARG A 70 0.93 18.79 -6.20
CA ARG A 70 0.54 17.89 -7.29
C ARG A 70 -0.91 18.12 -7.68
N SER A 71 -1.14 18.48 -8.94
CA SER A 71 -2.47 18.42 -9.55
C SER A 71 -2.90 16.96 -9.68
N LEU A 72 -3.40 16.37 -8.59
CA LEU A 72 -4.00 15.03 -8.64
C LEU A 72 -5.23 15.09 -9.55
N TYR A 73 -5.30 14.16 -10.50
CA TYR A 73 -6.43 14.05 -11.44
C TYR A 73 -7.76 13.74 -10.73
N GLN A 74 -7.72 13.29 -9.48
CA GLN A 74 -8.88 12.95 -8.64
C GLN A 74 -8.52 13.15 -7.14
N PRO A 75 -9.49 13.42 -6.26
CA PRO A 75 -9.25 13.54 -4.82
C PRO A 75 -8.58 12.28 -4.27
N PHE A 76 -7.50 12.44 -3.49
CA PHE A 76 -6.79 11.32 -2.87
C PHE A 76 -7.73 10.37 -2.10
N LYS A 77 -8.76 10.93 -1.46
CA LYS A 77 -9.81 10.21 -0.73
C LYS A 77 -10.60 9.20 -1.59
N ASP A 78 -10.57 9.32 -2.90
CA ASP A 78 -11.31 8.46 -3.84
C ASP A 78 -10.48 7.26 -4.33
N PHE A 79 -9.19 7.24 -3.99
CA PHE A 79 -8.21 6.20 -4.36
C PHE A 79 -7.73 5.36 -3.18
N VAL A 80 -8.24 5.58 -1.99
CA VAL A 80 -7.79 4.84 -0.82
C VAL A 80 -8.70 3.66 -0.52
N SER A 81 -8.11 2.56 -0.09
CA SER A 81 -8.80 1.33 0.30
C SER A 81 -9.17 1.30 1.78
N GLY A 82 -8.84 2.32 2.57
CA GLY A 82 -9.05 2.31 4.01
C GLY A 82 -9.08 3.69 4.65
N LYS A 83 -8.96 3.69 5.98
CA LYS A 83 -9.07 4.90 6.80
C LYS A 83 -7.85 5.81 6.60
N ILE A 84 -8.12 7.12 6.49
CA ILE A 84 -7.09 8.17 6.42
C ILE A 84 -6.95 8.80 7.80
N VAL A 85 -5.71 8.92 8.27
CA VAL A 85 -5.33 9.56 9.53
C VAL A 85 -4.23 10.56 9.26
N THR A 86 -4.25 11.71 9.94
CA THR A 86 -3.28 12.80 9.70
C THR A 86 -2.37 13.06 10.90
N SER A 87 -2.58 12.35 12.02
CA SER A 87 -1.74 12.46 13.22
C SER A 87 -1.39 11.09 13.80
N CYS A 88 -0.27 11.01 14.54
CA CYS A 88 0.11 9.80 15.26
C CYS A 88 -0.95 9.37 16.28
N SER A 89 -1.66 10.32 16.90
CA SER A 89 -2.73 10.02 17.85
C SER A 89 -3.89 9.29 17.17
N GLU A 90 -4.32 9.77 16.00
CA GLU A 90 -5.37 9.11 15.21
C GLU A 90 -4.92 7.73 14.73
N LEU A 91 -3.66 7.59 14.31
CA LEU A 91 -3.09 6.31 13.89
C LEU A 91 -3.13 5.28 15.02
N LEU A 92 -2.65 5.65 16.21
CA LEU A 92 -2.65 4.77 17.38
C LEU A 92 -4.08 4.41 17.82
N GLN A 93 -5.01 5.37 17.77
CA GLN A 93 -6.41 5.13 18.09
C GLN A 93 -7.06 4.17 17.08
N ALA A 94 -6.76 4.32 15.79
CA ALA A 94 -7.28 3.43 14.75
C ALA A 94 -6.73 2.01 14.91
N LEU A 95 -5.44 1.87 15.24
CA LEU A 95 -4.83 0.57 15.55
C LEU A 95 -5.46 -0.08 16.78
N ALA A 96 -5.62 0.66 17.87
CA ALA A 96 -6.18 0.15 19.12
C ALA A 96 -7.65 -0.30 19.01
N ASN A 97 -8.42 0.34 18.11
CA ASN A 97 -9.83 0.03 17.89
C ASN A 97 -10.07 -0.87 16.67
N GLU A 98 -9.02 -1.30 15.98
CA GLU A 98 -9.10 -2.03 14.71
C GLU A 98 -9.97 -1.33 13.64
N ASP A 99 -9.97 0.01 13.65
CA ASP A 99 -10.79 0.84 12.78
C ASP A 99 -10.05 1.17 11.48
N TYR A 100 -10.16 0.26 10.52
CA TYR A 100 -9.46 0.35 9.23
C TYR A 100 -10.36 0.70 8.04
N ASP A 101 -11.66 0.88 8.25
CA ASP A 101 -12.67 1.11 7.21
C ASP A 101 -12.79 -0.06 6.20
N GLN A 102 -13.23 -1.22 6.70
CA GLN A 102 -13.36 -2.46 5.92
C GLN A 102 -14.36 -2.36 4.75
N GLU A 103 -15.42 -1.54 4.90
CA GLU A 103 -16.39 -1.33 3.81
C GLU A 103 -15.77 -0.54 2.65
N ARG A 104 -14.88 0.41 2.95
CA ARG A 104 -14.09 1.08 1.92
C ARG A 104 -13.14 0.10 1.23
N LEU A 105 -12.49 -0.81 1.96
CA LEU A 105 -11.63 -1.84 1.35
C LEU A 105 -12.42 -2.71 0.37
N LYS A 106 -13.59 -3.19 0.80
CA LYS A 106 -14.48 -4.00 -0.04
C LYS A 106 -14.91 -3.24 -1.30
N SER A 107 -15.32 -1.98 -1.16
CA SER A 107 -15.72 -1.13 -2.30
C SER A 107 -14.55 -0.87 -3.25
N PHE A 108 -13.36 -0.60 -2.70
CA PHE A 108 -12.15 -0.41 -3.48
C PHE A 108 -11.78 -1.66 -4.28
N ARG A 109 -11.85 -2.85 -3.67
CA ARG A 109 -11.57 -4.11 -4.35
C ARG A 109 -12.57 -4.38 -5.47
N GLN A 110 -13.86 -4.14 -5.23
CA GLN A 110 -14.88 -4.27 -6.27
C GLN A 110 -14.62 -3.34 -7.45
N LYS A 111 -14.25 -2.08 -7.19
CA LYS A 111 -13.97 -1.09 -8.25
C LYS A 111 -12.72 -1.44 -9.06
N ASN A 112 -11.62 -1.82 -8.40
CA ASN A 112 -10.31 -1.95 -9.05
C ASN A 112 -10.00 -3.38 -9.53
N PHE A 113 -10.65 -4.39 -8.94
CA PHE A 113 -10.30 -5.80 -9.16
C PHE A 113 -11.48 -6.66 -9.65
N ALA A 114 -12.59 -6.05 -10.10
CA ALA A 114 -13.75 -6.78 -10.65
C ALA A 114 -13.41 -7.75 -11.79
N HIS A 115 -12.29 -7.56 -12.48
CA HIS A 115 -11.89 -8.33 -13.66
C HIS A 115 -10.48 -8.94 -13.53
N LEU A 116 -10.12 -9.45 -12.35
CA LEU A 116 -8.90 -10.25 -12.18
C LEU A 116 -9.01 -11.57 -12.93
N LYS A 117 -8.58 -11.61 -14.18
CA LYS A 117 -8.51 -12.85 -14.98
C LYS A 117 -7.23 -13.68 -14.74
N GLY A 118 -6.31 -13.22 -13.88
CA GLY A 118 -4.97 -13.84 -13.77
C GLY A 118 -4.22 -13.84 -15.10
N GLY A 119 -3.11 -14.58 -15.22
CA GLY A 119 -2.45 -14.88 -16.51
C GLY A 119 -2.02 -13.67 -17.34
N ALA A 120 -1.70 -12.53 -16.71
CA ALA A 120 -1.27 -11.34 -17.42
C ALA A 120 0.05 -11.56 -18.16
N CYS A 121 1.01 -12.24 -17.51
CA CYS A 121 2.27 -12.63 -18.14
C CYS A 121 2.04 -13.53 -19.36
N ASP A 122 1.20 -14.56 -19.24
CA ASP A 122 0.92 -15.48 -20.35
C ASP A 122 0.32 -14.76 -21.55
N ARG A 123 -0.61 -13.82 -21.33
CA ARG A 123 -1.19 -13.00 -22.39
C ARG A 123 -0.17 -12.09 -23.07
N ILE A 124 0.77 -11.53 -22.32
CA ILE A 124 1.84 -10.70 -22.88
C ILE A 124 2.80 -11.58 -23.68
N ILE A 125 3.20 -12.74 -23.14
CA ILE A 125 4.05 -13.71 -23.86
C ILE A 125 3.39 -14.10 -25.17
N ASP A 126 2.10 -14.45 -25.13
CA ASP A 126 1.33 -14.78 -26.33
C ASP A 126 1.26 -13.62 -27.32
N ALA A 127 1.06 -12.38 -26.84
CA ALA A 127 0.97 -11.20 -27.69
C ALA A 127 2.31 -10.76 -28.29
N VAL A 128 3.43 -11.04 -27.62
CA VAL A 128 4.76 -10.58 -28.06
C VAL A 128 5.49 -11.66 -28.86
N ILE A 129 5.39 -12.94 -28.46
CA ILE A 129 6.18 -14.02 -29.06
C ILE A 129 5.45 -14.73 -30.20
N LYS A 130 4.14 -14.97 -30.10
CA LYS A 130 3.40 -15.67 -31.17
C LYS A 130 3.37 -14.94 -32.51
N PRO A 131 3.31 -13.59 -32.60
CA PRO A 131 3.32 -12.91 -33.89
C PRO A 131 4.68 -12.97 -34.62
N THR A 132 5.77 -13.25 -33.90
CA THR A 132 7.14 -13.25 -34.46
C THR A 132 7.59 -14.63 -34.96
N LEU A 133 6.76 -15.67 -34.78
CA LEU A 133 7.03 -17.05 -35.21
C LEU A 133 6.43 -17.40 -36.58
N HIS A 134 6.16 -16.40 -37.42
CA HIS A 134 5.72 -16.56 -38.81
C HIS A 134 6.77 -16.06 -39.79
#